data_AF-A0A015W9E6-F1
#
_entry.id   AF-A0A015W9E6-F1
#
_cell.length_a   1.000
_cell.length_b   1.000
_cell.length_c   1.000
_cell.angle_alpha   90.00
_cell.angle_beta   90.00
_cell.angle_gamma   90.00
#
_symmetry.space_group_name_H-M   'P 1'
#
loop_
_entity.id
_entity.type
_entity.pdbx_description
1 polymer ?
#
loop_
_entity_poly.entity_id
_entity_poly.type
_entity_poly.pdbx_seq_one_letter_code
_entity_poly.pdbx_strand_id
1 'polypeptide(L)' 'CAIADEVSKVHAICVKCGQLASFSHRTVKNDKQVLLGETAQYEPLCRECYQRALQEDREKS' A
#
# COMPACT_ATOMS: atom_id res chain seq x y z
N CYS A 1 14.97 23.35 3.26
CA CYS A 1 15.88 22.18 3.26
C CYS A 1 15.11 20.97 3.79
N ALA A 2 15.26 19.78 3.20
CA ALA A 2 14.72 18.54 3.75
C ALA A 2 15.83 17.85 4.56
N ILE A 3 15.93 18.17 5.86
CA ILE A 3 17.09 17.75 6.68
C ILE A 3 16.59 16.84 7.80
N ALA A 4 16.89 15.55 7.66
CA ALA A 4 16.86 14.58 8.73
C ALA A 4 18.29 14.03 8.85
N ASP A 5 18.78 13.84 10.08
CA ASP A 5 20.12 13.28 10.33
C ASP A 5 20.20 11.79 9.94
N GLU A 6 19.10 11.04 10.11
CA GLU A 6 18.97 9.63 9.71
C GLU A 6 17.53 9.34 9.25
N VAL A 7 17.38 8.49 8.22
CA VAL A 7 16.08 8.03 7.71
C VAL A 7 16.07 6.51 7.62
N SER A 8 15.23 5.86 8.44
CA SER A 8 14.99 4.42 8.36
C SER A 8 13.60 4.14 7.76
N LYS A 9 13.55 3.28 6.74
CA LYS A 9 12.31 2.85 6.09
C LYS A 9 12.00 1.42 6.46
N VAL A 10 10.95 1.23 7.25
CA VAL A 10 10.45 -0.10 7.60
C VAL A 10 9.65 -0.70 6.46
N HIS A 11 9.72 -2.03 6.34
CA HIS A 11 9.03 -2.79 5.29
C HIS A 11 8.17 -3.87 5.95
N ALA A 12 6.96 -4.04 5.43
CA ALA A 12 6.07 -5.13 5.83
C ALA A 12 6.28 -6.35 4.93
N ILE A 13 5.49 -7.41 5.12
CA ILE A 13 5.47 -8.58 4.23
C ILE A 13 4.26 -8.49 3.30
N CYS A 14 4.48 -8.68 2.00
CA CYS A 14 3.44 -8.65 0.99
C CYS A 14 2.47 -9.82 1.17
N VAL A 15 1.18 -9.52 1.32
CA VAL A 15 0.15 -10.56 1.53
C VAL A 15 -0.11 -11.43 0.29
N LYS A 16 0.31 -10.98 -0.91
CA LYS A 16 0.10 -11.73 -2.16
C LYS A 16 1.25 -12.67 -2.52
N CYS A 17 2.49 -12.26 -2.25
CA CYS A 17 3.68 -12.98 -2.71
C CYS A 17 4.75 -13.23 -1.64
N GLY A 18 4.56 -12.75 -0.41
CA GLY A 18 5.50 -12.94 0.71
C GLY A 18 6.80 -12.12 0.64
N GLN A 19 6.99 -11.31 -0.41
CA GLN A 19 8.16 -10.41 -0.54
C GLN A 19 8.03 -9.16 0.34
N LEU A 20 9.11 -8.38 0.45
CA LEU A 20 9.09 -7.10 1.16
C LEU A 20 8.07 -6.13 0.54
N ALA A 21 7.10 -5.72 1.35
CA ALA A 21 6.09 -4.74 0.98
C ALA A 21 6.57 -3.33 1.30
N SER A 22 6.47 -2.46 0.30
CA SER A 22 6.81 -1.04 0.39
C SER A 22 5.59 -0.12 0.26
N PHE A 23 4.43 -0.70 -0.07
CA PHE A 23 3.21 0.03 -0.41
C PHE A 23 2.04 -0.51 0.40
N SER A 24 1.14 0.38 0.81
CA SER A 24 -0.14 0.03 1.43
C SER A 24 -1.24 0.29 0.40
N HIS A 25 -1.87 -0.77 -0.09
CA HIS A 25 -3.00 -0.68 -1.02
C HIS A 25 -4.30 -0.61 -0.23
N ARG A 26 -5.20 0.31 -0.63
CA ARG A 26 -6.52 0.44 -0.02
C ARG A 26 -7.49 -0.43 -0.80
N THR A 27 -8.16 -1.37 -0.11
CA THR A 27 -9.12 -2.30 -0.73
C THR A 27 -10.53 -1.72 -0.85
N VAL A 28 -10.82 -0.66 -0.09
CA VAL A 28 -12.13 0.01 -0.09
C VAL A 28 -12.15 1.21 -1.03
N LYS A 29 -13.17 1.27 -1.90
CA LYS A 29 -13.43 2.43 -2.77
C LYS A 29 -13.95 3.59 -1.93
N ASN A 30 -13.05 4.51 -1.58
CA ASN A 30 -13.41 5.72 -0.85
C ASN A 30 -12.46 6.86 -1.24
N ASP A 31 -13.03 7.96 -1.73
CA ASP A 31 -12.31 9.15 -2.19
C ASP A 31 -11.83 10.06 -1.06
N LYS A 32 -12.12 9.71 0.21
CA LYS A 32 -11.63 10.48 1.36
C LYS A 32 -10.12 10.31 1.56
N GLN A 33 -9.42 11.43 1.64
CA GLN A 33 -7.97 11.51 1.89
C GLN A 33 -7.58 10.85 3.22
N VAL A 34 -8.40 11.01 4.27
CA VAL A 34 -8.20 10.39 5.57
C VAL A 34 -9.30 9.36 5.80
N LEU A 35 -8.88 8.09 5.96
CA LEU A 35 -9.76 6.99 6.32
C LEU A 35 -9.08 6.17 7.42
N LEU A 36 -9.73 6.10 8.59
CA LEU A 36 -9.33 5.27 9.71
C LEU A 36 -9.74 3.82 9.42
N GLY A 37 -8.74 2.96 9.26
CA GLY A 37 -8.94 1.57 8.92
C GLY A 37 -7.76 0.71 9.37
N GLU A 38 -8.06 -0.51 9.80
CA GLU A 38 -7.06 -1.51 10.17
C GLU A 38 -6.71 -2.42 8.98
N THR A 39 -6.17 -3.61 9.24
CA THR A 39 -5.75 -4.60 8.23
C THR A 39 -6.84 -5.02 7.24
N ALA A 40 -8.12 -4.85 7.57
CA ALA A 40 -9.21 -5.14 6.66
C ALA A 40 -9.35 -4.13 5.51
N GLN A 41 -8.85 -2.90 5.69
CA GLN A 41 -9.00 -1.81 4.72
C GLN A 41 -7.70 -1.50 3.95
N TYR A 42 -6.56 -1.95 4.49
CA TYR A 42 -5.24 -1.74 3.90
C TYR A 42 -4.44 -3.04 3.85
N GLU A 43 -3.97 -3.39 2.65
CA GLU A 43 -3.12 -4.55 2.41
C GLU A 43 -1.69 -4.10 2.08
N PRO A 44 -0.66 -4.61 2.77
CA PRO A 44 0.72 -4.35 2.39
C PRO A 44 1.08 -5.16 1.13
N LEU A 45 1.52 -4.46 0.09
CA LEU A 45 1.89 -5.04 -1.20
C LEU A 45 3.32 -4.68 -1.61
N CYS A 46 3.96 -5.59 -2.32
CA CYS A 46 5.20 -5.29 -3.05
C CYS A 46 4.86 -4.43 -4.29
N ARG A 47 5.90 -3.87 -4.94
CA ARG A 47 5.74 -2.99 -6.11
C ARG A 47 4.92 -3.63 -7.24
N GLU A 48 5.20 -4.88 -7.54
CA GLU A 48 4.56 -5.60 -8.65
C GLU A 48 3.09 -5.92 -8.34
N CYS A 49 2.82 -6.44 -7.14
CA CYS A 49 1.45 -6.73 -6.70
C CYS A 49 0.62 -5.45 -6.58
N TYR A 50 1.22 -4.35 -6.14
CA TYR A 50 0.56 -3.05 -6.08
C TYR A 50 0.14 -2.55 -7.46
N GLN A 51 1.01 -2.67 -8.47
CA GLN A 51 0.69 -2.28 -9.83
C GLN A 51 -0.44 -3.12 -10.44
N ARG A 52 -0.46 -4.43 -10.18
CA ARG A 52 -1.56 -5.31 -10.60
C ARG A 52 -2.87 -4.93 -9.91
N ALA A 53 -2.84 -4.70 -8.59
CA ALA A 53 -4.02 -4.26 -7.84
C ALA A 53 -4.58 -2.93 -8.37
N LEU A 54 -3.72 -1.99 -8.77
CA LEU A 54 -4.15 -0.74 -9.40
C LEU A 54 -4.79 -0.95 -10.78
N GLN A 55 -4.34 -1.93 -11.56
CA GLN A 55 -4.98 -2.29 -12.83
C GLN A 55 -6.36 -2.88 -12.59
N GLU A 56 -6.48 -3.82 -11.66
CA GLU A 56 -7.76 -4.42 -11.27
C GLU A 56 -8.76 -3.39 -10.72
N ASP A 57 -8.29 -2.42 -9.93
CA ASP A 57 -9.13 -1.33 -9.40
C ASP A 57 -9.65 -0.41 -10.51
N ARG A 58 -8.84 -0.14 -11.54
CA ARG A 58 -9.24 0.64 -12.71
C ARG A 58 -10.28 -0.09 -13.55
N GLU A 59 -10.12 -1.40 -13.74
CA GLU A 59 -11.08 -2.23 -14.48
C GLU A 59 -12.43 -2.37 -13.76
N LYS A 60 -12.42 -2.32 -12.43
CA LYS A 60 -13.63 -2.38 -11.61
C LYS A 60 -14.33 -1.03 -11.46
N SER A 61 -13.78 0.07 -11.97
CA SER A 61 -14.30 1.44 -11.79
C SER A 61 -15.28 1.85 -12.88
#